data_AF-A0A8E2KUP3-F1
#
_entry.id   AF-A0A8E2KUP3-F1
#
_cell.length_a   1.000
_cell.length_b   1.000
_cell.length_c   1.000
_cell.angle_alpha   90.00
_cell.angle_beta   90.00
_cell.angle_gamma   90.00
#
_symmetry.space_group_name_H-M   'P 1'
#
loop_
_entity.id
_entity.type
_entity.pdbx_description
1 polymer ?
#
loop_
_entity_poly.entity_id
_entity_poly.type
_entity_poly.pdbx_seq_one_letter_code
_entity_poly.pdbx_strand_id
1 'polypeptide(L)'
;MIALWKVCRMNTVDDPPYKPHQRIGVISNAHAGRDFECSVQAFLSGQGVHLEHNFSVPVGHVHKKGHRFDLGGASPPILVECKSYNWTETGNSPSAKLRSLNEAMLYFMLAPTHYRKLLVMQTSKHSNRQESLGAYYVRTQGHLIPPDVEVWELNPESMEGLLLSDSVAPRSDEMARPPADAGGANDMPGTQDFVDAIRARLRQAELGNAGHLDINSGELHRSLGGYPGPKAAMPSCCNAMYAEQRASDQIISQPPKGRGASLTIRYFLPR
;
A
#
# COMPACT_ATOMS: atom_id res chain seq x y z
N MET A 1 30.70 -11.53 14.68
CA MET A 1 29.89 -10.76 15.65
C MET A 1 30.43 -9.34 15.69
N ILE A 2 29.74 -8.39 15.05
CA ILE A 2 30.01 -6.96 15.21
C ILE A 2 28.66 -6.34 15.55
N ALA A 3 28.44 -6.11 16.85
CA ALA A 3 27.31 -5.37 17.35
C ALA A 3 27.68 -3.88 17.34
N LEU A 4 27.20 -3.14 16.33
CA LEU A 4 27.21 -1.69 16.33
C LEU A 4 26.09 -1.20 17.27
N TRP A 5 26.40 -1.07 18.56
CA TRP A 5 25.57 -0.33 19.48
C TRP A 5 25.72 1.16 19.19
N LYS A 6 24.60 1.78 18.84
CA LYS A 6 24.41 3.22 18.75
C LYS A 6 24.75 3.80 20.11
N VAL A 7 25.85 4.55 20.20
CA VAL A 7 26.23 5.28 21.41
C VAL A 7 25.07 6.20 21.79
N CYS A 8 24.45 5.92 22.93
CA CYS A 8 23.50 6.83 23.56
C CYS A 8 24.32 8.01 24.07
N ARG A 9 24.23 9.18 23.42
CA ARG A 9 24.76 10.41 24.00
C ARG A 9 23.99 10.67 25.29
N MET A 10 24.68 10.62 26.42
CA MET A 10 24.19 11.19 27.67
C MET A 10 24.04 12.70 27.45
N ASN A 11 22.83 13.24 27.65
CA ASN A 11 22.61 14.67 27.66
C ASN A 11 23.52 15.29 28.73
N THR A 12 24.40 16.19 28.32
CA THR A 12 25.16 17.03 29.26
C THR A 12 24.25 18.14 29.79
N VAL A 13 24.52 18.61 31.01
CA VAL A 13 23.71 19.61 31.74
C VAL A 13 23.56 20.95 30.97
N ASP A 14 24.38 21.16 29.93
CA ASP A 14 24.40 22.35 29.09
C ASP A 14 23.76 22.17 27.69
N ASP A 15 23.11 21.03 27.40
CA ASP A 15 22.35 20.92 26.15
C ASP A 15 21.11 21.83 26.21
N PRO A 16 20.90 22.74 25.23
CA PRO A 16 19.71 23.56 25.19
C PRO A 16 18.48 22.64 25.18
N PRO A 17 17.44 22.94 25.97
CA PRO A 17 16.29 22.06 26.10
C PRO A 17 15.75 21.74 24.71
N TYR A 18 15.57 20.45 24.43
CA TYR A 18 14.98 19.97 23.18
C TYR A 18 13.66 20.72 22.95
N LYS A 19 13.69 21.68 22.03
CA LYS A 19 12.49 22.40 21.60
C LYS A 19 11.89 21.58 20.46
N PRO A 20 10.74 20.92 20.64
CA PRO A 20 10.04 20.33 19.51
C PRO A 20 9.81 21.42 18.46
N HIS A 21 9.95 21.08 17.18
CA HIS A 21 9.74 22.00 16.06
C HIS A 21 8.27 22.46 16.02
N GLN A 22 7.95 23.47 16.82
CA GLN A 22 6.64 24.12 16.92
C GLN A 22 6.52 25.14 15.80
N ARG A 23 5.34 25.23 15.17
CA ARG A 23 5.08 26.29 14.19
C ARG A 23 5.21 27.67 14.87
N ILE A 24 5.82 28.60 14.16
CA ILE A 24 5.92 29.99 14.61
C ILE A 24 4.50 30.59 14.64
N GLY A 25 4.12 31.20 15.75
CA GLY A 25 2.84 31.91 15.89
C GLY A 25 1.63 31.06 16.32
N VAL A 26 1.79 29.77 16.61
CA VAL A 26 0.69 28.93 17.15
C VAL A 26 0.91 28.57 18.61
N ILE A 27 -0.18 28.43 19.37
CA ILE A 27 -0.16 28.03 20.79
C ILE A 27 0.53 26.67 20.97
N SER A 28 0.25 25.70 20.08
CA SER A 28 0.99 24.44 19.93
C SER A 28 0.61 23.75 18.61
N ASN A 29 1.44 22.81 18.16
CA ASN A 29 1.12 22.00 16.98
C ASN A 29 -0.17 21.16 17.19
N ALA A 30 -0.43 20.70 18.42
CA ALA A 30 -1.65 19.98 18.76
C ALA A 30 -2.90 20.89 18.75
N HIS A 31 -2.75 22.16 19.12
CA HIS A 31 -3.82 23.14 18.99
C HIS A 31 -4.13 23.43 17.52
N ALA A 32 -3.10 23.71 16.71
CA ALA A 32 -3.27 23.90 15.26
C ALA A 32 -3.89 22.69 14.55
N GLY A 33 -3.59 21.47 15.02
CA GLY A 33 -4.25 20.25 14.56
C GLY A 33 -5.75 20.25 14.85
N ARG A 34 -6.14 20.52 16.10
CA ARG A 34 -7.55 20.58 16.51
C ARG A 34 -8.34 21.68 15.80
N ASP A 35 -7.76 22.86 15.63
CA ASP A 35 -8.42 23.95 14.89
C ASP A 35 -8.66 23.55 13.43
N PHE A 36 -7.72 22.81 12.83
CA PHE A 36 -7.89 22.27 11.50
C PHE A 36 -8.95 21.17 11.44
N GLU A 37 -9.02 20.27 12.41
CA GLU A 37 -10.11 19.28 12.53
C GLU A 37 -11.48 19.98 12.57
N CYS A 38 -11.64 21.04 13.38
CA CYS A 38 -12.85 21.86 13.44
C CYS A 38 -13.18 22.50 12.07
N SER A 39 -12.16 22.98 11.35
CA SER A 39 -12.33 23.57 10.02
C SER A 39 -12.83 22.54 9.00
N VAL A 40 -12.26 21.33 9.01
CA VAL A 40 -12.71 20.21 8.15
C VAL A 40 -14.13 19.79 8.49
N GLN A 41 -14.47 19.70 9.78
CA GLN A 41 -15.83 19.39 10.21
C GLN A 41 -16.83 20.44 9.73
N ALA A 42 -16.51 21.74 9.88
CA ALA A 42 -17.36 22.83 9.41
C ALA A 42 -17.54 22.81 7.88
N PHE A 43 -16.45 22.57 7.13
CA PHE A 43 -16.49 22.44 5.67
C PHE A 43 -17.42 21.31 5.20
N LEU A 44 -17.32 20.13 5.81
CA LEU A 44 -18.18 18.99 5.47
C LEU A 44 -19.63 19.21 5.95
N SER A 45 -19.82 19.84 7.12
CA SER A 45 -21.15 20.22 7.60
C SER A 45 -21.85 21.20 6.66
N GLY A 46 -21.11 22.12 6.04
CA GLY A 46 -21.62 23.02 5.00
C GLY A 46 -22.11 22.29 3.73
N GLN A 47 -21.65 21.05 3.52
CA GLN A 47 -22.10 20.15 2.45
C GLN A 47 -23.19 19.16 2.91
N GLY A 48 -23.73 19.34 4.12
CA GLY A 48 -24.76 18.47 4.70
C GLY A 48 -24.23 17.18 5.32
N VAL A 49 -22.92 17.08 5.55
CA VAL A 49 -22.28 15.91 6.19
C VAL A 49 -21.88 16.27 7.62
N HIS A 50 -22.64 15.76 8.59
CA HIS A 50 -22.37 15.97 10.01
C HIS A 50 -21.53 14.82 10.58
N LEU A 51 -20.36 15.16 11.15
CA LEU A 51 -19.40 14.19 11.69
C LEU A 51 -19.09 14.50 13.15
N GLU A 52 -18.67 13.47 13.89
CA GLU A 52 -18.22 13.54 15.28
C GLU A 52 -16.69 13.47 15.36
N HIS A 53 -16.10 14.14 16.36
CA HIS A 53 -14.66 14.02 16.63
C HIS A 53 -14.31 12.67 17.28
N ASN A 54 -13.06 12.23 17.06
CA ASN A 54 -12.49 11.04 17.72
C ASN A 54 -13.32 9.75 17.50
N PHE A 55 -13.94 9.64 16.32
CA PHE A 55 -14.87 8.57 15.98
C PHE A 55 -14.14 7.22 15.93
N SER A 56 -14.60 6.27 16.74
CA SER A 56 -13.89 5.00 16.92
C SER A 56 -14.50 3.86 16.11
N VAL A 57 -13.66 3.14 15.38
CA VAL A 57 -14.04 1.94 14.63
C VAL A 57 -13.05 0.80 14.86
N PRO A 58 -13.49 -0.47 14.71
CA PRO A 58 -12.59 -1.62 14.81
C PRO A 58 -11.67 -1.69 13.59
N VAL A 59 -10.36 -1.56 13.80
CA VAL A 59 -9.31 -1.63 12.76
C VAL A 59 -8.35 -2.76 13.08
N GLY A 60 -7.91 -3.49 12.06
CA GLY A 60 -6.86 -4.52 12.16
C GLY A 60 -6.98 -5.61 11.10
N HIS A 61 -6.05 -6.56 11.06
CA HIS A 61 -6.10 -7.68 10.11
C HIS A 61 -6.85 -8.88 10.72
N VAL A 62 -6.16 -9.72 11.50
CA VAL A 62 -6.75 -10.87 12.23
C VAL A 62 -7.47 -10.40 13.50
N HIS A 63 -6.79 -9.58 14.31
CA HIS A 63 -7.34 -9.01 15.53
C HIS A 63 -7.72 -7.56 15.29
N LYS A 64 -8.87 -7.14 15.81
CA LYS A 64 -9.36 -5.77 15.69
C LYS A 64 -9.17 -5.03 17.01
N LYS A 65 -8.72 -3.78 16.93
CA LYS A 65 -8.64 -2.83 18.05
C LYS A 65 -9.40 -1.57 17.67
N GLY A 66 -10.01 -0.90 18.65
CA GLY A 66 -10.56 0.43 18.45
C GLY A 66 -9.46 1.39 18.02
N HIS A 67 -9.58 1.92 16.80
CA HIS A 67 -8.82 3.06 16.31
C HIS A 67 -9.75 4.27 16.28
N ARG A 68 -9.21 5.48 16.48
CA ARG A 68 -9.97 6.72 16.47
C ARG A 68 -9.50 7.55 15.29
N PHE A 69 -10.40 7.76 14.34
CA PHE A 69 -10.20 8.73 13.28
C PHE A 69 -10.52 10.12 13.81
N ASP A 70 -9.88 11.14 13.25
CA ASP A 70 -10.02 12.53 13.69
C ASP A 70 -11.49 12.98 13.63
N LEU A 71 -12.19 12.66 12.52
CA LEU A 71 -13.64 12.81 12.39
C LEU A 71 -14.27 11.53 11.81
N GLY A 72 -15.55 11.29 12.12
CA GLY A 72 -16.32 10.24 11.47
C GLY A 72 -17.79 10.21 11.88
N GLY A 73 -18.55 9.35 11.22
CA GLY A 73 -19.97 9.16 11.48
C GLY A 73 -20.43 7.80 11.00
N ALA A 74 -21.48 7.25 11.63
CA ALA A 74 -22.10 5.99 11.23
C ALA A 74 -23.20 6.19 10.16
N SER A 75 -23.78 7.38 10.08
CA SER A 75 -24.88 7.71 9.17
C SER A 75 -24.80 9.17 8.71
N PRO A 76 -24.22 9.46 7.53
CA PRO A 76 -23.61 8.50 6.60
C PRO A 76 -22.31 7.88 7.16
N PRO A 77 -21.94 6.65 6.75
CA PRO A 77 -20.71 6.00 7.19
C PRO A 77 -19.49 6.67 6.53
N ILE A 78 -18.82 7.55 7.27
CA ILE A 78 -17.64 8.29 6.79
C ILE A 78 -16.55 8.27 7.87
N LEU A 79 -15.29 8.12 7.44
CA LEU A 79 -14.09 8.25 8.27
C LEU A 79 -13.18 9.30 7.66
N VAL A 80 -12.63 10.18 8.50
CA VAL A 80 -11.76 11.27 8.08
C VAL A 80 -10.52 11.34 8.96
N GLU A 81 -9.36 11.36 8.32
CA GLU A 81 -8.09 11.68 8.98
C GLU A 81 -7.65 13.07 8.55
N CYS A 82 -7.36 13.94 9.53
CA CYS A 82 -7.00 15.33 9.33
C CYS A 82 -5.50 15.53 9.57
N LYS A 83 -4.84 16.21 8.63
CA LYS A 83 -3.39 16.41 8.69
C LYS A 83 -3.01 17.85 8.35
N SER A 84 -2.93 18.69 9.40
CA SER A 84 -2.41 20.06 9.29
C SER A 84 -0.89 20.04 9.21
N TYR A 85 -0.32 19.76 8.04
CA TYR A 85 1.13 19.74 7.81
C TYR A 85 1.56 20.85 6.87
N ASN A 86 2.76 21.39 7.10
CA ASN A 86 3.38 22.40 6.25
C ASN A 86 4.70 21.88 5.69
N TRP A 87 5.11 22.41 4.53
CA TRP A 87 6.50 22.36 4.08
C TRP A 87 7.44 22.86 5.18
N THR A 88 8.69 22.36 5.21
CA THR A 88 9.69 22.93 6.11
C THR A 88 10.04 24.34 5.66
N GLU A 89 10.53 25.18 6.58
CA GLU A 89 10.97 26.55 6.27
C GLU A 89 12.03 26.59 5.16
N THR A 90 12.88 25.56 5.11
CA THR A 90 13.92 25.40 4.09
C THR A 90 13.42 24.81 2.77
N GLY A 91 12.11 24.54 2.62
CA GLY A 91 11.52 23.93 1.43
C GLY A 91 11.84 22.44 1.23
N ASN A 92 12.34 21.76 2.27
CA ASN A 92 12.59 20.33 2.21
C ASN A 92 11.31 19.54 2.49
N SER A 93 11.26 18.31 1.98
CA SER A 93 10.15 17.39 2.25
C SER A 93 10.09 17.02 3.74
N PRO A 94 8.94 17.18 4.41
CA PRO A 94 8.79 16.81 5.82
C PRO A 94 8.60 15.29 5.98
N SER A 95 9.67 14.52 5.75
CA SER A 95 9.64 13.05 5.65
C SER A 95 8.96 12.33 6.82
N ALA A 96 9.17 12.78 8.06
CA ALA A 96 8.50 12.22 9.24
C ALA A 96 6.97 12.41 9.20
N LYS A 97 6.50 13.55 8.67
CA LYS A 97 5.07 13.84 8.50
C LYS A 97 4.47 12.99 7.39
N LEU A 98 5.20 12.81 6.28
CA LEU A 98 4.76 11.92 5.20
C LEU A 98 4.66 10.45 5.65
N ARG A 99 5.55 9.99 6.53
CA ARG A 99 5.42 8.66 7.15
C ARG A 99 4.12 8.52 7.95
N SER A 100 3.69 9.58 8.64
CA SER A 100 2.42 9.57 9.39
C SER A 100 1.21 9.48 8.45
N LEU A 101 1.30 10.05 7.24
CA LEU A 101 0.27 9.86 6.20
C LEU A 101 0.19 8.41 5.72
N ASN A 102 1.35 7.76 5.52
CA ASN A 102 1.38 6.35 5.12
C ASN A 102 0.80 5.42 6.22
N GLU A 103 0.98 5.77 7.49
CA GLU A 103 0.34 5.06 8.59
C GLU A 103 -1.19 5.21 8.54
N ALA A 104 -1.71 6.41 8.23
CA ALA A 104 -3.14 6.62 8.01
C ALA A 104 -3.69 5.76 6.87
N MET A 105 -2.92 5.59 5.78
CA MET A 105 -3.34 4.70 4.67
C MET A 105 -3.49 3.25 5.13
N LEU A 106 -2.59 2.76 6.00
CA LEU A 106 -2.71 1.44 6.60
C LEU A 106 -3.96 1.32 7.48
N TYR A 107 -4.28 2.34 8.28
CA TYR A 107 -5.52 2.33 9.07
C TYR A 107 -6.77 2.33 8.19
N PHE A 108 -6.79 3.11 7.11
CA PHE A 108 -7.88 3.10 6.14
C PHE A 108 -8.05 1.74 5.46
N MET A 109 -6.96 1.08 5.05
CA MET A 109 -7.01 -0.28 4.49
C MET A 109 -7.64 -1.31 5.43
N LEU A 110 -7.38 -1.17 6.73
CA LEU A 110 -7.81 -2.13 7.75
C LEU A 110 -9.15 -1.78 8.41
N ALA A 111 -9.71 -0.61 8.09
CA ALA A 111 -11.02 -0.16 8.54
C ALA A 111 -12.15 -0.87 7.76
N PRO A 112 -13.38 -0.95 8.32
CA PRO A 112 -14.50 -1.57 7.63
C PRO A 112 -14.76 -0.91 6.26
N THR A 113 -15.03 -1.72 5.24
CA THR A 113 -15.09 -1.29 3.83
C THR A 113 -16.33 -0.47 3.46
N HIS A 114 -17.36 -0.44 4.31
CA HIS A 114 -18.59 0.32 4.05
C HIS A 114 -18.47 1.81 4.37
N TYR A 115 -17.35 2.24 4.97
CA TYR A 115 -17.09 3.66 5.21
C TYR A 115 -16.50 4.31 3.97
N ARG A 116 -16.99 5.50 3.62
CA ARG A 116 -16.27 6.44 2.75
C ARG A 116 -15.08 7.00 3.53
N LYS A 117 -13.88 7.01 2.94
CA LYS A 117 -12.62 7.32 3.65
C LYS A 117 -11.96 8.53 3.05
N LEU A 118 -11.67 9.53 3.87
CA LEU A 118 -11.07 10.80 3.43
C LEU A 118 -9.79 11.06 4.21
N LEU A 119 -8.68 11.28 3.52
CA LEU A 119 -7.54 12.00 4.05
C LEU A 119 -7.68 13.47 3.69
N VAL A 120 -7.80 14.35 4.68
CA VAL A 120 -7.90 15.79 4.46
C VAL A 120 -6.63 16.47 4.98
N MET A 121 -5.87 17.06 4.06
CA MET A 121 -4.63 17.78 4.35
C MET A 121 -4.86 19.28 4.33
N GLN A 122 -4.19 20.01 5.22
CA GLN A 122 -4.20 21.47 5.13
C GLN A 122 -3.41 21.91 3.89
N THR A 123 -3.97 22.84 3.12
CA THR A 123 -3.27 23.43 1.98
C THR A 123 -1.97 24.07 2.43
N SER A 124 -0.84 23.58 1.90
CA SER A 124 0.49 24.15 2.13
C SER A 124 1.26 24.18 0.82
N LYS A 125 1.36 25.37 0.22
CA LYS A 125 2.10 25.58 -1.03
C LYS A 125 3.59 25.71 -0.76
N HIS A 126 4.40 25.12 -1.62
CA HIS A 126 5.84 25.31 -1.57
C HIS A 126 6.19 26.74 -2.06
N SER A 127 7.16 27.40 -1.43
CA SER A 127 7.55 28.78 -1.79
C SER A 127 8.07 28.92 -3.22
N ASN A 128 8.89 27.96 -3.65
CA ASN A 128 9.56 27.99 -4.96
C ASN A 128 8.99 27.02 -6.02
N ARG A 129 8.03 26.16 -5.65
CA ARG A 129 7.46 25.15 -6.55
C ARG A 129 5.97 25.39 -6.62
N GLN A 130 5.39 25.32 -7.81
CA GLN A 130 3.94 25.43 -8.01
C GLN A 130 3.21 24.13 -7.59
N GLU A 131 3.60 23.54 -6.46
CA GLU A 131 3.06 22.28 -5.93
C GLU A 131 2.75 22.45 -4.44
N SER A 132 1.61 21.91 -4.01
CA SER A 132 1.24 21.82 -2.60
C SER A 132 1.78 20.55 -1.95
N LEU A 133 1.82 20.51 -0.62
CA LEU A 133 2.32 19.34 0.11
C LEU A 133 1.43 18.10 -0.13
N GLY A 134 0.11 18.28 -0.24
CA GLY A 134 -0.81 17.20 -0.57
C GLY A 134 -0.59 16.69 -2.00
N ALA A 135 -0.44 17.58 -2.98
CA ALA A 135 -0.14 17.19 -4.36
C ALA A 135 1.20 16.43 -4.44
N TYR A 136 2.22 16.90 -3.73
CA TYR A 136 3.50 16.21 -3.60
C TYR A 136 3.34 14.81 -2.99
N TYR A 137 2.51 14.67 -1.95
CA TYR A 137 2.23 13.38 -1.31
C TYR A 137 1.58 12.40 -2.30
N VAL A 138 0.52 12.81 -2.99
CA VAL A 138 -0.15 11.98 -4.00
C VAL A 138 0.82 11.56 -5.10
N ARG A 139 1.63 12.49 -5.64
CA ARG A 139 2.59 12.17 -6.70
C ARG A 139 3.69 11.19 -6.26
N THR A 140 4.16 11.30 -5.02
CA THR A 140 5.33 10.53 -4.55
C THR A 140 4.97 9.26 -3.80
N GLN A 141 3.82 9.22 -3.12
CA GLN A 141 3.37 8.13 -2.27
C GLN A 141 2.00 7.58 -2.71
N GLY A 142 1.48 8.00 -3.87
CA GLY A 142 0.17 7.57 -4.37
C GLY A 142 -0.01 6.06 -4.49
N HIS A 143 1.09 5.32 -4.69
CA HIS A 143 1.09 3.85 -4.68
C HIS A 143 0.73 3.22 -3.32
N LEU A 144 0.67 4.02 -2.25
CA LEU A 144 0.23 3.59 -0.92
C LEU A 144 -1.20 4.04 -0.60
N ILE A 145 -1.81 4.88 -1.43
CA ILE A 145 -3.18 5.37 -1.22
C ILE A 145 -4.15 4.28 -1.68
N PRO A 146 -5.01 3.76 -0.79
CA PRO A 146 -6.01 2.75 -1.17
C PRO A 146 -7.00 3.32 -2.19
N PRO A 147 -7.52 2.48 -3.11
CA PRO A 147 -8.44 2.95 -4.15
C PRO A 147 -9.76 3.49 -3.59
N ASP A 148 -10.14 3.11 -2.37
CA ASP A 148 -11.34 3.57 -1.67
C ASP A 148 -11.09 4.78 -0.74
N VAL A 149 -9.93 5.44 -0.86
CA VAL A 149 -9.57 6.63 -0.07
C VAL A 149 -9.49 7.86 -0.97
N GLU A 150 -10.26 8.89 -0.62
CA GLU A 150 -10.16 10.21 -1.23
C GLU A 150 -9.09 11.05 -0.53
N VAL A 151 -8.28 11.77 -1.29
CA VAL A 151 -7.32 12.75 -0.74
C VAL A 151 -7.74 14.16 -1.11
N TRP A 152 -7.98 14.96 -0.09
CA TRP A 152 -8.41 16.36 -0.19
C TRP A 152 -7.35 17.31 0.37
N GLU A 153 -7.28 18.50 -0.20
CA GLU A 153 -6.68 19.68 0.44
C GLU A 153 -7.77 20.66 0.87
N LEU A 154 -7.62 21.24 2.06
CA LEU A 154 -8.51 22.29 2.56
C LEU A 154 -7.69 23.50 2.99
N ASN A 155 -8.09 24.68 2.49
CA ASN A 155 -7.63 25.94 3.04
C ASN A 155 -8.55 26.35 4.21
N PRO A 156 -8.07 26.35 5.47
CA PRO A 156 -8.90 26.68 6.63
C PRO A 156 -9.27 28.17 6.72
N GLU A 157 -8.67 29.05 5.91
CA GLU A 157 -9.02 30.47 5.89
C GLU A 157 -10.14 30.76 4.89
N SER A 158 -10.02 30.25 3.66
CA SER A 158 -11.03 30.46 2.60
C SER A 158 -12.15 29.41 2.60
N MET A 159 -12.00 28.32 3.35
CA MET A 159 -12.87 27.13 3.30
C MET A 159 -12.98 26.52 1.89
N GLU A 160 -11.96 26.73 1.05
CA GLU A 160 -11.87 26.11 -0.25
C GLU A 160 -11.24 24.72 -0.13
N GLY A 161 -12.00 23.70 -0.56
CA GLY A 161 -11.54 22.32 -0.67
C GLY A 161 -11.20 21.94 -2.11
N LEU A 162 -10.11 21.19 -2.29
CA LEU A 162 -9.67 20.65 -3.57
C LEU A 162 -9.47 19.13 -3.45
N LEU A 163 -10.15 18.36 -4.29
CA LEU A 163 -9.92 16.92 -4.42
C LEU A 163 -8.64 16.69 -5.24
N LEU A 164 -7.65 16.02 -4.64
CA LEU A 164 -6.36 15.72 -5.28
C LEU A 164 -6.31 14.32 -5.89
N SER A 165 -6.96 13.36 -5.23
CA SER A 165 -7.08 11.98 -5.70
C SER A 165 -8.46 11.48 -5.33
N ASP A 166 -9.23 11.09 -6.33
CA ASP A 166 -10.56 10.52 -6.13
C ASP A 166 -10.46 9.05 -5.69
N SER A 167 -11.49 8.57 -5.01
CA SER A 167 -11.68 7.14 -4.82
C SER A 167 -12.06 6.52 -6.16
N VAL A 168 -11.26 5.58 -6.63
CA VAL A 168 -11.66 4.72 -7.75
C VAL A 168 -12.54 3.65 -7.13
N ALA A 169 -13.83 3.93 -6.98
CA ALA A 169 -14.79 2.90 -6.61
C ALA A 169 -14.59 1.72 -7.59
N PRO A 170 -14.37 0.48 -7.11
CA PRO A 170 -14.39 -0.65 -8.00
C PRO A 170 -15.73 -0.63 -8.72
N ARG A 171 -15.72 -0.63 -10.06
CA ARG A 171 -16.95 -0.62 -10.85
C ARG A 171 -17.79 -1.80 -10.36
N SER A 172 -19.10 -1.59 -10.20
CA SER A 172 -20.04 -2.65 -9.76
C SER A 172 -19.91 -3.96 -10.55
N ASP A 173 -19.40 -3.90 -11.78
CA ASP A 173 -19.12 -5.04 -12.66
C ASP A 173 -17.92 -5.90 -12.23
N GLU A 174 -17.02 -5.38 -11.39
CA GLU A 174 -15.80 -6.08 -10.92
C GLU A 174 -16.11 -7.00 -9.73
N MET A 175 -17.17 -6.72 -8.98
CA MET A 175 -17.67 -7.58 -7.90
C MET A 175 -18.42 -8.83 -8.42
N ALA A 176 -18.81 -8.84 -9.70
CA ALA A 176 -19.50 -9.98 -10.35
C ALA A 176 -18.54 -10.95 -11.06
N ARG A 177 -17.24 -10.63 -11.15
CA ARG A 177 -16.22 -11.60 -11.56
C ARG A 177 -15.66 -12.29 -10.32
N PRO A 178 -15.60 -13.64 -10.28
CA PRO A 178 -14.73 -14.29 -9.31
C PRO A 178 -13.32 -13.72 -9.50
N PRO A 179 -12.64 -13.28 -8.42
CA PRO A 179 -11.40 -12.56 -8.55
C PRO A 179 -10.35 -13.49 -9.16
N ALA A 180 -9.99 -13.19 -10.41
CA ALA A 180 -8.69 -13.58 -10.92
C ALA A 180 -7.71 -12.59 -10.29
N ASP A 181 -6.93 -13.09 -9.34
CA ASP A 181 -5.77 -12.43 -8.74
C ASP A 181 -6.06 -11.25 -7.79
N ALA A 182 -6.29 -11.59 -6.52
CA ALA A 182 -6.08 -10.68 -5.39
C ALA A 182 -4.88 -11.19 -4.56
N GLY A 183 -3.68 -11.09 -5.14
CA GLY A 183 -2.43 -11.24 -4.40
C GLY A 183 -2.25 -10.13 -3.38
N GLY A 184 -2.45 -10.44 -2.09
CA GLY A 184 -2.41 -9.47 -1.01
C GLY A 184 -2.28 -10.02 0.40
N ALA A 185 -1.46 -11.05 0.61
CA ALA A 185 -0.87 -11.36 1.92
C ALA A 185 0.38 -12.21 1.71
N ASN A 186 1.56 -11.69 2.05
CA ASN A 186 2.80 -12.35 2.49
C ASN A 186 3.00 -13.89 2.33
N ASP A 187 2.61 -14.50 1.21
CA ASP A 187 2.72 -15.94 0.99
C ASP A 187 3.76 -16.26 -0.08
N MET A 188 4.57 -17.24 0.26
CA MET A 188 5.36 -17.99 -0.70
C MET A 188 4.47 -18.41 -1.88
N PRO A 189 4.90 -18.28 -3.16
CA PRO A 189 4.06 -18.66 -4.29
C PRO A 189 3.57 -20.10 -4.12
N GLY A 190 2.26 -20.25 -4.13
CA GLY A 190 1.57 -21.52 -4.02
C GLY A 190 1.70 -22.32 -5.31
N THR A 191 1.21 -23.56 -5.29
CA THR A 191 1.21 -24.41 -6.50
C THR A 191 0.43 -23.76 -7.65
N GLN A 192 -0.65 -23.01 -7.35
CA GLN A 192 -1.49 -22.38 -8.36
C GLN A 192 -0.77 -21.23 -9.08
N ASP A 193 0.01 -20.40 -8.38
CA ASP A 193 0.78 -19.32 -8.98
C ASP A 193 1.79 -19.86 -10.01
N PHE A 194 2.39 -21.02 -9.72
CA PHE A 194 3.27 -21.71 -10.65
C PHE A 194 2.53 -22.26 -11.87
N VAL A 195 1.34 -22.84 -11.68
CA VAL A 195 0.49 -23.32 -12.78
C VAL A 195 0.11 -22.17 -13.71
N ASP A 196 -0.32 -21.04 -13.16
CA ASP A 196 -0.77 -19.89 -13.95
C ASP A 196 0.40 -19.28 -14.74
N ALA A 197 1.58 -19.18 -14.14
CA ALA A 197 2.78 -18.73 -14.84
C ALA A 197 3.23 -19.68 -15.96
N ILE A 198 3.12 -21.00 -15.77
CA ILE A 198 3.41 -21.98 -16.83
C ILE A 198 2.45 -21.79 -18.00
N ARG A 199 1.14 -21.71 -17.72
CA ARG A 199 0.10 -21.51 -18.74
C ARG A 199 0.27 -20.20 -19.50
N ALA A 200 0.62 -19.12 -18.80
CA ALA A 200 0.90 -17.84 -19.43
C ALA A 200 2.08 -17.92 -20.42
N ARG A 201 3.18 -18.58 -20.03
CA ARG A 201 4.35 -18.77 -20.90
C ARG A 201 4.03 -19.66 -22.10
N LEU A 202 3.25 -20.73 -21.90
CA LEU A 202 2.81 -21.61 -22.97
C LEU A 202 1.94 -20.85 -23.98
N ARG A 203 0.94 -20.11 -23.51
CA ARG A 203 0.09 -19.26 -24.36
C ARG A 203 0.91 -18.23 -25.15
N GLN A 204 1.89 -17.60 -24.51
CA GLN A 204 2.76 -16.63 -25.18
C GLN A 204 3.61 -17.31 -26.27
N ALA A 205 4.14 -18.50 -26.01
CA ALA A 205 4.90 -19.27 -26.98
C ALA A 205 4.02 -19.75 -28.15
N GLU A 206 2.76 -20.12 -27.89
CA GLU A 206 1.77 -20.44 -28.92
C GLU A 206 1.40 -19.26 -29.81
N LEU A 207 1.15 -18.08 -29.21
CA LEU A 207 0.93 -16.84 -29.96
C LEU A 207 2.14 -16.46 -30.82
N GLY A 208 3.34 -16.86 -30.39
CA GLY A 208 4.57 -16.75 -31.15
C GLY A 208 4.81 -17.86 -32.18
N ASN A 209 3.85 -18.78 -32.39
CA ASN A 209 3.97 -19.96 -33.26
C ASN A 209 5.18 -20.86 -32.94
N ALA A 210 5.62 -20.92 -31.68
CA ALA A 210 6.65 -21.87 -31.28
C ALA A 210 6.10 -23.30 -31.28
N GLY A 211 6.87 -24.28 -31.77
CA GLY A 211 6.48 -25.70 -31.73
C GLY A 211 6.70 -26.38 -30.38
N HIS A 212 7.47 -25.76 -29.49
CA HIS A 212 7.66 -26.21 -28.11
C HIS A 212 8.20 -25.07 -27.23
N LEU A 213 8.12 -25.26 -25.92
CA LEU A 213 8.72 -24.39 -24.90
C LEU A 213 9.39 -25.24 -23.82
N ASP A 214 10.65 -24.93 -23.52
CA ASP A 214 11.38 -25.55 -22.40
C ASP A 214 11.24 -24.65 -21.17
N ILE A 215 10.76 -25.21 -20.06
CA ILE A 215 10.64 -24.50 -18.79
C ILE A 215 11.53 -25.19 -17.76
N ASN A 216 12.45 -24.41 -17.16
CA ASN A 216 13.26 -24.84 -16.02
C ASN A 216 12.60 -24.42 -14.69
N SER A 217 12.54 -25.35 -13.73
CA SER A 217 11.89 -25.15 -12.42
C SER A 217 12.60 -24.11 -11.56
N GLY A 218 13.93 -24.06 -11.60
CA GLY A 218 14.73 -23.08 -10.85
C GLY A 218 14.54 -21.66 -11.36
N GLU A 219 14.49 -21.47 -12.67
CA GLU A 219 14.20 -20.17 -13.30
C GLU A 219 12.76 -19.72 -13.05
N LEU A 220 11.80 -20.62 -13.22
CA LEU A 220 10.39 -20.36 -12.92
C LEU A 220 10.22 -19.94 -11.45
N HIS A 221 10.86 -20.65 -10.53
CA HIS A 221 10.85 -20.34 -9.11
C HIS A 221 11.48 -18.97 -8.77
N ARG A 222 12.63 -18.64 -9.37
CA ARG A 222 13.26 -17.32 -9.15
C ARG A 222 12.41 -16.18 -9.70
N SER A 223 11.74 -16.41 -10.82
CA SER A 223 10.86 -15.43 -11.48
C SER A 223 9.63 -15.06 -10.64
N LEU A 224 9.13 -15.98 -9.80
CA LEU A 224 7.92 -15.77 -9.00
C LEU A 224 8.20 -15.54 -7.51
N GLY A 225 9.28 -16.13 -6.99
CA GLY A 225 9.49 -16.26 -5.54
C GLY A 225 10.66 -15.49 -4.94
N GLY A 226 11.45 -14.72 -5.73
CA GLY A 226 12.57 -13.92 -5.23
C GLY A 226 13.68 -14.71 -4.51
N TYR A 227 14.85 -14.87 -5.12
CA TYR A 227 15.98 -15.56 -4.47
C TYR A 227 16.86 -14.60 -3.65
N PRO A 228 17.40 -15.00 -2.46
CA PRO A 228 17.24 -16.28 -1.75
C PRO A 228 16.23 -16.19 -0.59
N GLY A 229 15.02 -16.73 -0.78
CA GLY A 229 14.07 -17.06 0.29
C GLY A 229 14.12 -18.56 0.69
N PRO A 230 13.52 -18.94 1.84
CA PRO A 230 13.70 -20.26 2.47
C PRO A 230 13.25 -21.43 1.58
N LYS A 231 13.95 -22.56 1.72
CA LYS A 231 13.94 -23.80 0.93
C LYS A 231 12.58 -24.49 0.67
N ALA A 232 11.43 -23.91 0.99
CA ALA A 232 10.16 -24.63 1.15
C ALA A 232 9.22 -24.65 -0.10
N ALA A 233 9.37 -23.79 -1.12
CA ALA A 233 8.46 -23.75 -2.28
C ALA A 233 8.85 -24.63 -3.47
N MET A 234 10.05 -25.20 -3.49
CA MET A 234 10.55 -25.97 -4.63
C MET A 234 9.69 -27.21 -4.97
N PRO A 235 9.15 -27.96 -3.98
CA PRO A 235 8.21 -29.05 -4.28
C PRO A 235 6.93 -28.58 -4.96
N SER A 236 6.38 -27.42 -4.57
CA SER A 236 5.18 -26.84 -5.18
C SER A 236 5.39 -26.46 -6.65
N CYS A 237 6.54 -25.83 -6.96
CA CYS A 237 6.94 -25.51 -8.34
C CYS A 237 7.08 -26.78 -9.20
N CYS A 238 7.77 -27.81 -8.69
CA CYS A 238 7.93 -29.06 -9.45
C CYS A 238 6.60 -29.78 -9.66
N ASN A 239 5.71 -29.79 -8.66
CA ASN A 239 4.39 -30.40 -8.78
C ASN A 239 3.53 -29.70 -9.83
N ALA A 240 3.57 -28.37 -9.89
CA ALA A 240 2.87 -27.59 -10.92
C ALA A 240 3.36 -27.95 -12.34
N MET A 241 4.68 -28.07 -12.52
CA MET A 241 5.24 -28.48 -13.81
C MET A 241 4.79 -29.89 -14.24
N TYR A 242 4.77 -30.85 -13.31
CA TYR A 242 4.26 -32.18 -13.63
C TYR A 242 2.75 -32.19 -13.89
N ALA A 243 1.98 -31.34 -13.20
CA ALA A 243 0.53 -31.24 -13.40
C ALA A 243 0.15 -30.68 -14.79
N GLU A 244 0.95 -29.77 -15.35
CA GLU A 244 0.74 -29.21 -16.69
C GLU A 244 1.35 -30.06 -17.83
N GLN A 245 2.07 -31.13 -17.48
CA GLN A 245 2.67 -32.04 -18.45
C GLN A 245 1.60 -32.91 -19.13
N ARG A 246 1.59 -32.93 -20.47
CA ARG A 246 0.79 -33.88 -21.27
C ARG A 246 1.64 -35.11 -21.63
N ALA A 247 0.99 -36.20 -22.05
CA ALA A 247 1.69 -37.41 -22.49
C ALA A 247 2.68 -37.19 -23.65
N SER A 248 2.49 -36.13 -24.44
CA SER A 248 3.40 -35.72 -25.52
C SER A 248 4.66 -34.99 -25.04
N ASP A 249 4.69 -34.50 -23.80
CA ASP A 249 5.74 -33.62 -23.28
C ASP A 249 6.93 -34.41 -22.71
N GLN A 250 8.12 -33.84 -22.84
CA GLN A 250 9.37 -34.54 -22.54
C GLN A 250 10.13 -33.92 -21.37
N ILE A 251 10.53 -34.73 -20.39
CA ILE A 251 11.47 -34.30 -19.36
C ILE A 251 12.87 -34.27 -19.96
N ILE A 252 13.49 -33.10 -20.01
CA ILE A 252 14.82 -32.88 -20.60
C ILE A 252 15.92 -33.11 -19.56
N SER A 253 15.71 -32.67 -18.32
CA SER A 253 16.64 -32.84 -17.22
C SER A 253 15.87 -32.96 -15.91
N GLN A 254 16.32 -33.84 -15.02
CA GLN A 254 15.66 -34.15 -13.76
C GLN A 254 16.72 -34.47 -12.69
N PRO A 255 16.60 -33.95 -11.46
CA PRO A 255 17.46 -34.37 -10.35
C PRO A 255 17.19 -35.84 -9.95
N PRO A 256 18.14 -36.52 -9.29
CA PRO A 256 17.97 -37.94 -8.91
C PRO A 256 16.71 -38.24 -8.08
N LYS A 257 16.25 -37.25 -7.29
CA LYS A 257 15.02 -37.34 -6.48
C LYS A 257 13.75 -36.90 -7.20
N GLY A 258 13.80 -36.65 -8.51
CA GLY A 258 12.66 -36.24 -9.35
C GLY A 258 12.23 -34.78 -9.19
N ARG A 259 12.40 -34.16 -8.01
CA ARG A 259 12.03 -32.77 -7.74
C ARG A 259 13.25 -31.93 -7.35
N GLY A 260 13.35 -30.72 -7.89
CA GLY A 260 14.43 -29.78 -7.60
C GLY A 260 14.65 -28.76 -8.70
N ALA A 261 15.50 -27.76 -8.44
CA ALA A 261 15.72 -26.59 -9.32
C ALA A 261 16.35 -26.91 -10.69
N SER A 262 16.90 -28.11 -10.86
CA SER A 262 17.46 -28.58 -12.13
C SER A 262 16.45 -29.31 -13.02
N LEU A 263 15.17 -29.40 -12.61
CA LEU A 263 14.11 -29.99 -13.41
C LEU A 263 13.80 -29.09 -14.61
N THR A 264 13.84 -29.65 -15.82
CA THR A 264 13.46 -28.97 -17.05
C THR A 264 12.52 -29.88 -17.85
N ILE A 265 11.34 -29.35 -18.21
CA ILE A 265 10.34 -30.04 -19.03
C ILE A 265 10.15 -29.25 -20.33
N ARG A 266 10.14 -29.98 -21.46
CA ARG A 266 9.78 -29.51 -22.78
C ARG A 266 8.30 -29.75 -23.02
N TYR A 267 7.56 -28.67 -23.22
CA TYR A 267 6.15 -28.65 -23.52
C TYR A 267 5.94 -28.45 -25.02
N PHE A 268 5.36 -29.41 -25.74
CA PHE A 268 5.05 -29.26 -27.17
C PHE A 268 3.79 -28.42 -27.40
N LEU A 269 3.79 -27.62 -28.46
CA LEU A 269 2.72 -26.69 -28.81
C LEU A 269 2.27 -26.97 -30.27
N PRO A 270 1.02 -26.68 -30.65
CA PRO A 270 -0.05 -26.07 -29.85
C PRO A 270 -0.75 -27.09 -28.94
N ARG A 271 -1.44 -26.62 -27.90
CA ARG A 271 -2.07 -27.45 -26.89
C ARG A 271 -3.41 -26.92 -26.38
#